data_AF-A0A7K2FLK2-F1
#
_entry.id   AF-A0A7K2FLK2-F1
#
_cell.length_a   1.000
_cell.length_b   1.000
_cell.length_c   1.000
_cell.angle_alpha   90.00
_cell.angle_beta   90.00
_cell.angle_gamma   90.00
#
_symmetry.space_group_name_H-M   'P 1'
#
loop_
_entity.id
_entity.type
_entity.pdbx_description
1 polymer ?
#
loop_
_entity_poly.entity_id
_entity_poly.type
_entity_poly.pdbx_seq_one_letter_code
_entity_poly.pdbx_strand_id
1 'polypeptide(L)'
;MTTTSESWHPAAPSGGPALSVRQVLTLERVLAGEPEVVAGAGQLDRAVRWVHVAEAADVGVMLSGGEMVLTTGVLLAGDEAKQAAYIRSLHHADAAAVVLGLGRAFPAPPETMCRTAERYGLPMVVLHRPFPFAELTEEVQSRLVRRKFAAVSLSEAVRTGLTGLITAGAPLQRLLDEIARHSGCPVVVTNLAHRVLVTAGERSAVDDVLRDWERIARQAGGSEGDGWVRAELGGRGERWGRLLLCGYRGDAATGRLLADRAAEALVLHRMLGGGSTASWEEQSARGLLTDLASGTVPARQLLPRARAAGLPVGRRTFVPL
;
A
#
# COMPACT_ATOMS: atom_id res chain seq x y z
N MET A 1 -8.48 38.16 -29.00
CA MET A 1 -8.95 37.03 -28.17
C MET A 1 -7.82 36.01 -28.13
N THR A 2 -7.01 36.07 -27.09
CA THR A 2 -5.89 35.17 -26.83
C THR A 2 -6.43 33.94 -26.11
N THR A 3 -6.35 32.77 -26.75
CA THR A 3 -6.67 31.48 -26.13
C THR A 3 -5.44 30.97 -25.41
N THR A 4 -5.43 31.08 -24.09
CA THR A 4 -4.43 30.50 -23.19
C THR A 4 -4.61 28.98 -23.20
N SER A 5 -3.60 28.23 -23.66
CA SER A 5 -3.58 26.78 -23.54
C SER A 5 -3.22 26.42 -22.09
N GLU A 6 -4.18 25.92 -21.33
CA GLU A 6 -3.92 25.29 -20.03
C GLU A 6 -3.08 24.03 -20.23
N SER A 7 -1.82 24.11 -19.82
CA SER A 7 -0.92 22.97 -19.71
C SER A 7 -1.41 22.06 -18.59
N TRP A 8 -1.97 20.90 -18.98
CA TRP A 8 -2.32 19.81 -18.07
C TRP A 8 -1.04 19.27 -17.40
N HIS A 9 -0.84 19.59 -16.12
CA HIS A 9 0.12 18.92 -15.27
C HIS A 9 -0.60 17.81 -14.48
N PRO A 10 -0.35 16.51 -14.76
CA PRO A 10 -0.87 15.46 -13.90
C PRO A 10 -0.19 15.57 -12.53
N ALA A 11 -0.98 15.86 -11.50
CA ALA A 11 -0.53 15.80 -10.11
C ALA A 11 0.09 14.42 -9.84
N ALA A 12 1.29 14.41 -9.24
CA ALA A 12 1.98 13.17 -8.88
C ALA A 12 1.07 12.32 -7.97
N PRO A 13 0.84 11.03 -8.29
CA PRO A 13 0.04 10.17 -7.42
C PRO A 13 0.79 9.98 -6.09
N SER A 14 0.27 10.60 -5.03
CA SER A 14 0.67 10.35 -3.65
C SER A 14 0.16 8.96 -3.25
N GLY A 15 1.03 7.95 -3.34
CA GLY A 15 0.71 6.58 -2.93
C GLY A 15 1.90 5.61 -3.09
N GLY A 16 2.61 5.35 -1.99
CA GLY A 16 3.70 4.37 -1.87
C GLY A 16 5.08 4.86 -2.38
N PRO A 17 6.21 4.37 -1.83
CA PRO A 17 7.54 4.77 -2.31
C PRO A 17 7.71 4.34 -3.76
N ALA A 18 7.98 5.30 -4.65
CA ALA A 18 8.21 5.05 -6.08
C ALA A 18 9.29 3.98 -6.30
N LEU A 19 9.18 3.20 -7.39
CA LEU A 19 10.22 2.24 -7.76
C LEU A 19 11.51 3.02 -8.06
N SER A 20 12.57 2.85 -7.27
CA SER A 20 13.80 3.61 -7.47
C SER A 20 14.74 2.95 -8.48
N VAL A 21 15.70 3.72 -9.02
CA VAL A 21 16.78 3.17 -9.88
C VAL A 21 17.50 2.03 -9.16
N ARG A 22 17.85 2.22 -7.89
CA ARG A 22 18.45 1.19 -7.03
C ARG A 22 17.65 -0.11 -7.02
N GLN A 23 16.34 -0.02 -6.84
CA GLN A 23 15.45 -1.18 -6.83
C GLN A 23 15.41 -1.88 -8.19
N VAL A 24 15.40 -1.12 -9.29
CA VAL A 24 15.46 -1.70 -10.65
C VAL A 24 16.78 -2.46 -10.87
N LEU A 25 17.90 -1.95 -10.37
CA LEU A 25 19.20 -2.62 -10.51
C LEU A 25 19.32 -3.92 -9.71
N THR A 26 18.51 -4.10 -8.66
CA THR A 26 18.48 -5.34 -7.86
C THR A 26 17.61 -6.45 -8.45
N LEU A 27 16.92 -6.21 -9.57
CA LEU A 27 16.06 -7.21 -10.20
C LEU A 27 16.92 -8.34 -10.78
N GLU A 28 16.56 -9.60 -10.52
CA GLU A 28 17.31 -10.78 -10.98
C GLU A 28 17.65 -10.72 -12.48
N ARG A 29 16.71 -10.26 -13.29
CA ARG A 29 16.90 -10.06 -14.74
C ARG A 29 17.99 -9.02 -15.01
N VAL A 30 17.94 -7.86 -14.36
CA VAL A 30 18.96 -6.81 -14.55
C VAL A 30 20.32 -7.30 -14.06
N LEU A 31 20.37 -8.02 -12.94
CA LEU A 31 21.58 -8.65 -12.42
C LEU A 31 22.21 -9.65 -13.41
N ALA A 32 21.40 -10.36 -14.20
CA ALA A 32 21.91 -11.25 -15.27
C ALA A 32 22.64 -10.49 -16.39
N GLY A 33 22.33 -9.19 -16.57
CA GLY A 33 23.07 -8.28 -17.45
C GLY A 33 24.40 -7.78 -16.89
N GLU A 34 24.75 -8.15 -15.65
CA GLU A 34 25.91 -7.67 -14.90
C GLU A 34 25.96 -6.12 -14.89
N PRO A 35 25.07 -5.46 -14.13
CA PRO A 35 24.96 -4.01 -14.14
C PRO A 35 26.10 -3.37 -13.32
N GLU A 36 26.76 -2.37 -13.90
CA GLU A 36 27.75 -1.54 -13.20
C GLU A 36 27.32 -0.07 -13.25
N VAL A 37 27.28 0.58 -12.09
CA VAL A 37 27.02 2.02 -11.99
C VAL A 37 28.33 2.76 -12.23
N VAL A 38 28.47 3.37 -13.39
CA VAL A 38 29.70 4.05 -13.84
C VAL A 38 29.68 5.56 -13.61
N ALA A 39 28.51 6.14 -13.31
CA ALA A 39 28.36 7.53 -12.87
C ALA A 39 27.08 7.74 -12.05
N GLY A 40 27.05 8.78 -11.22
CA GLY A 40 25.85 9.23 -10.51
C GLY A 40 25.39 8.29 -9.38
N ALA A 41 26.31 7.54 -8.76
CA ALA A 41 25.99 6.55 -7.73
C ALA A 41 25.24 7.12 -6.51
N GLY A 42 25.42 8.41 -6.21
CA GLY A 42 24.69 9.11 -5.14
C GLY A 42 23.19 9.34 -5.44
N GLN A 43 22.75 9.13 -6.69
CA GLN A 43 21.43 9.52 -7.18
C GLN A 43 20.54 8.31 -7.54
N LEU A 44 20.88 7.11 -7.05
CA LEU A 44 20.15 5.87 -7.34
C LEU A 44 18.76 5.78 -6.69
N ASP A 45 18.42 6.70 -5.78
CA ASP A 45 17.11 6.73 -5.13
C ASP A 45 16.08 7.56 -5.91
N ARG A 46 16.44 8.05 -7.11
CA ARG A 46 15.53 8.67 -8.08
C ARG A 46 14.38 7.71 -8.44
N ALA A 47 13.17 8.26 -8.50
CA ALA A 47 11.97 7.54 -8.87
C ALA A 47 11.95 7.22 -10.38
N VAL A 48 11.73 5.95 -10.72
CA VAL A 48 11.53 5.46 -12.08
C VAL A 48 10.03 5.36 -12.33
N ARG A 49 9.52 6.17 -13.26
CA ARG A 49 8.10 6.10 -13.66
C ARG A 49 7.85 5.24 -14.89
N TRP A 50 8.90 4.97 -15.67
CA TRP A 50 8.82 4.29 -16.96
C TRP A 50 10.22 3.85 -17.42
N VAL A 51 10.28 2.79 -18.22
CA VAL A 51 11.51 2.35 -18.91
C VAL A 51 11.29 2.48 -20.41
N HIS A 52 12.21 3.16 -21.09
CA HIS A 52 12.10 3.46 -22.51
C HIS A 52 13.33 2.98 -23.26
N VAL A 53 13.14 2.19 -24.31
CA VAL A 53 14.23 1.83 -25.23
C VAL A 53 14.30 2.88 -26.32
N ALA A 54 15.44 3.56 -26.46
CA ALA A 54 15.59 4.60 -27.46
C ALA A 54 16.97 4.59 -28.13
N GLU A 55 16.94 4.56 -29.46
CA GLU A 55 18.10 4.69 -30.34
C GLU A 55 17.93 5.95 -31.20
N ALA A 56 18.02 7.11 -30.54
CA ALA A 56 18.00 8.41 -31.21
C ALA A 56 19.08 9.32 -30.59
N ALA A 57 19.62 10.26 -31.36
CA ALA A 57 20.64 11.19 -30.86
C ALA A 57 20.05 12.27 -29.93
N ASP A 58 18.76 12.57 -30.07
CA ASP A 58 18.04 13.56 -29.27
C ASP A 58 16.79 12.93 -28.64
N VAL A 59 17.00 12.06 -27.65
CA VAL A 59 15.89 11.36 -26.96
C VAL A 59 15.15 12.30 -26.01
N GLY A 60 15.82 13.33 -25.49
CA GLY A 60 15.29 14.20 -24.45
C GLY A 60 13.98 14.89 -24.83
N VAL A 61 13.82 15.27 -26.10
CA VAL A 61 12.59 15.93 -26.61
C VAL A 61 11.34 15.05 -26.54
N MET A 62 11.50 13.72 -26.40
CA MET A 62 10.40 12.76 -26.31
C MET A 62 10.10 12.32 -24.88
N LEU A 63 10.89 12.76 -23.90
CA LEU A 63 10.73 12.39 -22.49
C LEU A 63 9.93 13.46 -21.74
N SER A 64 9.34 13.08 -20.61
CA SER A 64 8.57 14.01 -19.75
C SER A 64 9.04 14.04 -18.28
N GLY A 65 10.22 13.48 -17.94
CA GLY A 65 10.79 13.35 -16.58
C GLY A 65 10.58 12.04 -15.80
N GLY A 66 11.64 11.41 -15.31
CA GLY A 66 11.59 10.19 -14.47
C GLY A 66 11.70 8.87 -15.26
N GLU A 67 11.99 8.92 -16.55
CA GLU A 67 12.28 7.74 -17.36
C GLU A 67 13.67 7.17 -17.11
N MET A 68 13.76 5.85 -17.08
CA MET A 68 15.02 5.14 -17.26
C MET A 68 15.18 4.80 -18.75
N VAL A 69 16.20 5.34 -19.40
CA VAL A 69 16.44 5.14 -20.83
C VAL A 69 17.41 3.97 -21.04
N LEU A 70 17.02 3.00 -21.87
CA LEU A 70 17.84 1.88 -22.30
C LEU A 70 18.33 2.16 -23.73
N THR A 71 19.63 2.02 -23.95
CA THR A 71 20.24 2.21 -25.27
C THR A 71 21.46 1.31 -25.45
N THR A 72 21.78 0.96 -26.69
CA THR A 72 23.05 0.39 -27.14
C THR A 72 24.01 1.48 -27.62
N GLY A 73 23.51 2.71 -27.81
CA GLY A 73 24.28 3.87 -28.18
C GLY A 73 24.92 3.78 -29.57
N VAL A 74 24.45 2.89 -30.46
CA VAL A 74 25.06 2.66 -31.78
C VAL A 74 25.23 3.95 -32.59
N LEU A 75 24.29 4.90 -32.47
CA LEU A 75 24.33 6.20 -33.15
C LEU A 75 25.31 7.22 -32.55
N LEU A 76 25.88 6.93 -31.38
CA LEU A 76 26.80 7.79 -30.63
C LEU A 76 28.26 7.32 -30.73
N ALA A 77 28.50 6.13 -31.30
CA ALA A 77 29.82 5.56 -31.41
C ALA A 77 30.75 6.43 -32.27
N GLY A 78 31.96 6.69 -31.78
CA GLY A 78 32.98 7.48 -32.50
C GLY A 78 32.77 9.00 -32.48
N ASP A 79 31.74 9.53 -31.81
CA ASP A 79 31.45 10.96 -31.75
C ASP A 79 31.24 11.42 -30.29
N GLU A 80 32.32 11.90 -29.67
CA GLU A 80 32.31 12.37 -28.27
C GLU A 80 31.37 13.56 -28.06
N ALA A 81 31.20 14.42 -29.06
CA ALA A 81 30.31 15.58 -28.95
C ALA A 81 28.85 15.12 -28.85
N LYS A 82 28.45 14.14 -29.66
CA LYS A 82 27.12 13.50 -29.57
C LYS A 82 26.92 12.75 -28.27
N GLN A 83 27.92 12.03 -27.78
CA GLN A 83 27.87 11.34 -26.49
C GLN A 83 27.58 12.31 -25.34
N ALA A 84 28.31 13.43 -25.27
CA ALA A 84 28.07 14.44 -24.25
C ALA A 84 26.71 15.13 -24.43
N ALA A 85 26.30 15.42 -25.68
CA ALA A 85 25.00 16.03 -25.97
C ALA A 85 23.83 15.13 -25.56
N TYR A 86 23.94 13.82 -25.81
CA TYR A 86 22.93 12.84 -25.44
C TYR A 86 22.67 12.84 -23.93
N ILE A 87 23.73 12.76 -23.11
CA ILE A 87 23.61 12.82 -21.65
C ILE A 87 23.00 14.14 -21.17
N ARG A 88 23.42 15.27 -21.75
CA ARG A 88 22.81 16.58 -21.43
C ARG A 88 21.31 16.61 -21.74
N SER A 89 20.91 16.06 -22.88
CA SER A 89 19.50 15.97 -23.28
C SER A 89 18.69 15.16 -22.26
N LEU A 90 19.20 14.01 -21.82
CA LEU A 90 18.54 13.17 -20.81
C LEU A 90 18.43 13.88 -19.46
N HIS A 91 19.47 14.58 -19.04
CA HIS A 91 19.45 15.37 -17.82
C HIS A 91 18.42 16.50 -17.88
N HIS A 92 18.39 17.25 -19.00
CA HIS A 92 17.42 18.35 -19.19
C HIS A 92 15.97 17.87 -19.20
N ALA A 93 15.73 16.66 -19.69
CA ALA A 93 14.42 16.04 -19.65
C ALA A 93 14.10 15.34 -18.32
N ASP A 94 14.90 15.56 -17.27
CA ASP A 94 14.76 14.98 -15.93
C ASP A 94 14.72 13.44 -15.91
N ALA A 95 15.50 12.78 -16.77
CA ALA A 95 15.58 11.32 -16.77
C ALA A 95 16.02 10.78 -15.39
N ALA A 96 15.44 9.64 -15.00
CA ALA A 96 15.81 8.95 -13.76
C ALA A 96 17.20 8.31 -13.87
N ALA A 97 17.51 7.71 -15.01
CA ALA A 97 18.80 7.06 -15.29
C ALA A 97 18.97 6.78 -16.80
N VAL A 98 20.21 6.50 -17.20
CA VAL A 98 20.53 5.89 -18.50
C VAL A 98 21.24 4.56 -18.30
N VAL A 99 20.84 3.55 -19.09
CA VAL A 99 21.43 2.21 -19.10
C VAL A 99 21.99 1.95 -20.50
N LEU A 100 23.29 1.73 -20.59
CA LEU A 100 24.00 1.43 -21.82
C LEU A 100 24.34 -0.06 -21.89
N GLY A 101 23.80 -0.78 -22.87
CA GLY A 101 24.22 -2.15 -23.15
C GLY A 101 25.58 -2.15 -23.85
N LEU A 102 26.61 -2.72 -23.22
CA LEU A 102 27.91 -2.87 -23.86
C LEU A 102 27.83 -3.90 -24.99
N GLY A 103 28.63 -3.67 -26.03
CA GLY A 103 28.59 -4.47 -27.24
C GLY A 103 29.59 -3.96 -28.28
N ARG A 104 29.31 -4.17 -29.57
CA ARG A 104 30.25 -3.80 -30.64
C ARG A 104 30.48 -2.29 -30.75
N ALA A 105 29.45 -1.49 -30.52
CA ALA A 105 29.54 -0.02 -30.57
C ALA A 105 30.34 0.55 -29.38
N PHE A 106 30.14 -0.02 -28.20
CA PHE A 106 30.83 0.33 -26.96
C PHE A 106 31.33 -0.93 -26.27
N PRO A 107 32.58 -1.35 -26.51
CA PRO A 107 33.16 -2.53 -25.85
C PRO A 107 33.50 -2.28 -24.37
N ALA A 108 33.59 -1.01 -23.97
CA ALA A 108 33.83 -0.56 -22.61
C ALA A 108 33.01 0.72 -22.33
N PRO A 109 32.80 1.10 -21.06
CA PRO A 109 32.09 2.32 -20.71
C PRO A 109 32.74 3.57 -21.36
N PRO A 110 31.99 4.35 -22.17
CA PRO A 110 32.54 5.51 -22.84
C PRO A 110 32.83 6.65 -21.85
N GLU A 111 34.11 7.04 -21.75
CA GLU A 111 34.60 8.00 -20.76
C GLU A 111 33.87 9.35 -20.83
N THR A 112 33.61 9.83 -22.06
CA THR A 112 32.90 11.10 -22.29
C THR A 112 31.48 11.07 -21.74
N MET A 113 30.75 9.97 -21.91
CA MET A 113 29.41 9.82 -21.32
C MET A 113 29.49 9.74 -19.80
N CYS A 114 30.43 8.94 -19.25
CA CYS A 114 30.60 8.76 -17.81
C CYS A 114 30.90 10.10 -17.12
N ARG A 115 31.89 10.85 -17.61
CA ARG A 115 32.25 12.18 -17.09
C ARG A 115 31.12 13.19 -17.19
N THR A 116 30.36 13.15 -18.28
CA THR A 116 29.21 14.05 -18.46
C THR A 116 28.09 13.68 -17.49
N ALA A 117 27.77 12.39 -17.36
CA ALA A 117 26.72 11.89 -16.47
C ALA A 117 27.05 12.21 -15.00
N GLU A 118 28.30 12.03 -14.60
CA GLU A 118 28.79 12.37 -13.25
C GLU A 118 28.62 13.87 -12.96
N ARG A 119 29.03 14.74 -13.91
CA ARG A 119 28.89 16.19 -13.78
C ARG A 119 27.44 16.63 -13.55
N TYR A 120 26.48 15.96 -14.19
CA TYR A 120 25.05 16.28 -14.07
C TYR A 120 24.33 15.47 -12.98
N GLY A 121 25.03 14.58 -12.28
CA GLY A 121 24.44 13.67 -11.29
C GLY A 121 23.35 12.79 -11.89
N LEU A 122 23.46 12.43 -13.17
CA LEU A 122 22.57 11.48 -13.83
C LEU A 122 23.13 10.07 -13.62
N PRO A 123 22.39 9.15 -12.98
CA PRO A 123 22.82 7.76 -12.89
C PRO A 123 23.06 7.16 -14.28
N MET A 124 24.28 6.70 -14.52
CA MET A 124 24.65 5.97 -15.72
C MET A 124 25.07 4.56 -15.31
N VAL A 125 24.42 3.59 -15.94
CA VAL A 125 24.63 2.16 -15.71
C VAL A 125 25.06 1.52 -17.01
N VAL A 126 26.04 0.63 -16.97
CA VAL A 126 26.39 -0.23 -18.10
C VAL A 126 25.95 -1.66 -17.80
N LEU A 127 25.54 -2.40 -18.84
CA LEU A 127 25.31 -3.85 -18.76
C LEU A 127 26.44 -4.55 -19.51
N HIS A 128 27.21 -5.39 -18.82
CA HIS A 128 28.36 -6.10 -19.39
C HIS A 128 27.96 -7.28 -20.27
N ARG A 129 26.75 -7.83 -20.10
CA ARG A 129 26.22 -8.90 -20.95
C ARG A 129 25.10 -8.42 -21.85
N PRO A 130 24.96 -9.02 -23.06
CA PRO A 130 23.78 -8.80 -23.90
C PRO A 130 22.52 -9.08 -23.09
N PHE A 131 21.64 -8.08 -23.02
CA PHE A 131 20.45 -8.15 -22.21
C PHE A 131 19.22 -7.78 -23.07
N PRO A 132 18.14 -8.60 -23.09
CA PRO A 132 16.95 -8.29 -23.85
C PRO A 132 16.17 -7.13 -23.22
N PHE A 133 16.37 -5.91 -23.71
CA PHE A 133 15.70 -4.71 -23.19
C PHE A 133 14.17 -4.80 -23.16
N ALA A 134 13.57 -5.58 -24.06
CA ALA A 134 12.14 -5.87 -24.05
C ALA A 134 11.69 -6.52 -22.73
N GLU A 135 12.45 -7.49 -22.21
CA GLU A 135 12.09 -8.17 -20.96
C GLU A 135 12.23 -7.27 -19.73
N LEU A 136 13.25 -6.40 -19.69
CA LEU A 136 13.37 -5.39 -18.61
C LEU A 136 12.21 -4.40 -18.67
N THR A 137 11.85 -3.96 -19.87
CA THR A 137 10.71 -3.09 -20.09
C THR A 137 9.43 -3.77 -19.60
N GLU A 138 9.14 -5.01 -20.00
CA GLU A 138 7.95 -5.73 -19.53
C GLU A 138 7.91 -5.93 -18.01
N GLU A 139 9.04 -6.28 -17.40
CA GLU A 139 9.14 -6.51 -15.97
C GLU A 139 8.92 -5.23 -15.17
N VAL A 140 9.57 -4.12 -15.56
CA VAL A 140 9.42 -2.84 -14.87
C VAL A 140 8.03 -2.26 -15.09
N GLN A 141 7.51 -2.28 -16.32
CA GLN A 141 6.14 -1.87 -16.62
C GLN A 141 5.13 -2.69 -15.81
N SER A 142 5.29 -4.01 -15.72
CA SER A 142 4.43 -4.88 -14.93
C SER A 142 4.43 -4.50 -13.45
N ARG A 143 5.59 -4.18 -12.87
CA ARG A 143 5.68 -3.71 -11.48
C ARG A 143 5.04 -2.34 -11.28
N LEU A 144 5.25 -1.41 -12.20
CA LEU A 144 4.68 -0.07 -12.14
C LEU A 144 3.15 -0.13 -12.25
N VAL A 145 2.61 -0.95 -13.16
CA VAL A 145 1.17 -1.20 -13.31
C VAL A 145 0.61 -1.87 -12.07
N ARG A 146 1.23 -2.96 -11.58
CA ARG A 146 0.79 -3.64 -10.35
C ARG A 146 0.75 -2.70 -9.16
N ARG A 147 1.68 -1.76 -9.04
CA ARG A 147 1.67 -0.72 -7.98
C ARG A 147 0.53 0.27 -8.14
N LYS A 148 0.24 0.73 -9.37
CA LYS A 148 -0.92 1.59 -9.64
C LYS A 148 -2.25 0.94 -9.27
N PHE A 149 -2.33 -0.39 -9.34
CA PHE A 149 -3.56 -1.14 -9.04
C PHE A 149 -3.52 -1.93 -7.73
N ALA A 150 -2.44 -1.90 -6.95
CA ALA A 150 -2.26 -2.78 -5.79
C ALA A 150 -3.38 -2.62 -4.76
N ALA A 151 -3.77 -1.36 -4.46
CA ALA A 151 -4.87 -1.08 -3.55
C ALA A 151 -6.21 -1.61 -4.09
N VAL A 152 -6.47 -1.43 -5.39
CA VAL A 152 -7.70 -1.89 -6.07
C VAL A 152 -7.76 -3.42 -6.08
N SER A 153 -6.68 -4.10 -6.44
CA SER A 153 -6.60 -5.57 -6.43
C SER A 153 -6.77 -6.15 -5.03
N LEU A 154 -6.19 -5.52 -4.01
CA LEU A 154 -6.38 -5.92 -2.62
C LEU A 154 -7.85 -5.78 -2.20
N SER A 155 -8.49 -4.66 -2.52
CA SER A 155 -9.92 -4.43 -2.25
C SER A 155 -10.81 -5.48 -2.89
N GLU A 156 -10.56 -5.80 -4.17
CA GLU A 156 -11.32 -6.82 -4.89
C GLU A 156 -11.13 -8.23 -4.31
N ALA A 157 -9.91 -8.58 -3.91
CA ALA A 157 -9.62 -9.86 -3.25
C ALA A 157 -10.36 -9.98 -1.91
N VAL A 158 -10.34 -8.93 -1.08
CA VAL A 158 -11.05 -8.88 0.21
C VAL A 158 -12.56 -8.97 -0.01
N ARG A 159 -13.12 -8.18 -0.94
CA ARG A 159 -14.54 -8.20 -1.28
C ARG A 159 -15.00 -9.60 -1.70
N THR A 160 -14.24 -10.25 -2.57
CA THR A 160 -14.54 -11.60 -3.08
C THR A 160 -14.49 -12.64 -1.97
N GLY A 161 -13.43 -12.62 -1.14
CA GLY A 161 -13.28 -13.55 -0.01
C GLY A 161 -14.40 -13.40 1.03
N LEU A 162 -14.72 -12.16 1.42
CA LEU A 162 -15.78 -11.90 2.39
C LEU A 162 -17.16 -12.28 1.86
N THR A 163 -17.44 -12.01 0.57
CA THR A 163 -18.69 -12.43 -0.07
C THR A 163 -18.80 -13.96 -0.10
N GLY A 164 -17.70 -14.66 -0.41
CA GLY A 164 -17.63 -16.13 -0.33
C GLY A 164 -18.01 -16.66 1.06
N LEU A 165 -17.43 -16.08 2.13
CA LEU A 165 -17.75 -16.44 3.52
C LEU A 165 -19.22 -16.20 3.86
N ILE A 166 -19.79 -15.06 3.43
CA ILE A 166 -21.21 -14.74 3.66
C ILE A 166 -22.10 -15.76 2.96
N THR A 167 -21.82 -16.08 1.69
CA THR A 167 -22.62 -17.05 0.92
C THR A 167 -22.51 -18.47 1.48
N ALA A 168 -21.39 -18.80 2.14
CA ALA A 168 -21.20 -20.07 2.84
C ALA A 168 -21.86 -20.12 4.24
N GLY A 169 -22.53 -19.04 4.67
CA GLY A 169 -23.16 -18.96 5.99
C GLY A 169 -22.17 -18.87 7.16
N ALA A 170 -20.96 -18.36 6.92
CA ALA A 170 -19.94 -18.26 7.95
C ALA A 170 -20.39 -17.35 9.13
N PRO A 171 -20.01 -17.68 10.37
CA PRO A 171 -20.31 -16.84 11.52
C PRO A 171 -19.52 -15.52 11.46
N LEU A 172 -20.07 -14.47 12.08
CA LEU A 172 -19.51 -13.11 12.11
C LEU A 172 -18.04 -13.07 12.53
N GLN A 173 -17.65 -13.88 13.52
CA GLN A 173 -16.26 -13.94 13.99
C GLN A 173 -15.29 -14.33 12.87
N ARG A 174 -15.67 -15.27 11.99
CA ARG A 174 -14.81 -15.73 10.89
C ARG A 174 -14.61 -14.65 9.83
N LEU A 175 -15.63 -13.82 9.58
CA LEU A 175 -15.50 -12.66 8.70
C LEU A 175 -14.51 -11.64 9.29
N LEU A 176 -14.62 -11.35 10.59
CA LEU A 176 -13.74 -10.38 11.25
C LEU A 176 -12.31 -10.90 11.38
N ASP A 177 -12.10 -12.19 11.61
CA ASP A 177 -10.78 -12.81 11.58
C ASP A 177 -10.12 -12.66 10.20
N GLU A 178 -10.89 -12.81 9.12
CA GLU A 178 -10.42 -12.62 7.76
C GLU A 178 -10.06 -11.15 7.46
N ILE A 179 -10.88 -10.21 7.95
CA ILE A 179 -10.59 -8.77 7.86
C ILE A 179 -9.31 -8.42 8.66
N ALA A 180 -9.15 -8.97 9.85
CA ALA A 180 -7.95 -8.75 10.67
C ALA A 180 -6.70 -9.33 10.00
N ARG A 181 -6.81 -10.49 9.36
CA ARG A 181 -5.73 -11.12 8.59
C ARG A 181 -5.31 -10.27 7.40
N HIS A 182 -6.27 -9.68 6.67
CA HIS A 182 -5.97 -8.83 5.52
C HIS A 182 -5.45 -7.43 5.89
N SER A 183 -5.93 -6.87 7.00
CA SER A 183 -5.49 -5.55 7.48
C SER A 183 -4.20 -5.61 8.30
N GLY A 184 -3.84 -6.79 8.85
CA GLY A 184 -2.66 -6.97 9.68
C GLY A 184 -2.73 -6.22 11.01
N CYS A 185 -3.93 -5.88 11.48
CA CYS A 185 -4.13 -5.09 12.69
C CYS A 185 -5.43 -5.50 13.43
N PRO A 186 -5.56 -5.17 14.73
CA PRO A 186 -6.80 -5.41 15.48
C PRO A 186 -8.00 -4.70 14.85
N VAL A 187 -9.10 -5.43 14.78
CA VAL A 187 -10.38 -4.97 14.24
C VAL A 187 -11.40 -4.91 15.37
N VAL A 188 -12.07 -3.78 15.51
CA VAL A 188 -13.09 -3.56 16.55
C VAL A 188 -14.38 -3.09 15.90
N VAL A 189 -15.49 -3.77 16.18
CA VAL A 189 -16.84 -3.36 15.78
C VAL A 189 -17.56 -2.77 16.98
N THR A 190 -18.21 -1.63 16.79
CA THR A 190 -18.91 -0.90 17.85
C THR A 190 -20.33 -0.53 17.45
N ASN A 191 -21.20 -0.31 18.42
CA ASN A 191 -22.48 0.36 18.21
C ASN A 191 -22.34 1.89 18.24
N LEU A 192 -23.45 2.61 18.06
CA LEU A 192 -23.48 4.09 18.11
C LEU A 192 -23.09 4.67 19.49
N ALA A 193 -23.23 3.89 20.56
CA ALA A 193 -22.81 4.28 21.90
C ALA A 193 -21.32 3.96 22.18
N HIS A 194 -20.54 3.63 21.13
CA HIS A 194 -19.13 3.23 21.21
C HIS A 194 -18.89 1.99 22.10
N ARG A 195 -19.90 1.14 22.28
CA ARG A 195 -19.76 -0.15 22.95
C ARG A 195 -19.22 -1.17 21.97
N VAL A 196 -18.22 -1.94 22.39
CA VAL A 196 -17.61 -2.98 21.59
C VAL A 196 -18.56 -4.17 21.47
N LEU A 197 -18.89 -4.51 20.23
CA LEU A 197 -19.74 -5.65 19.88
C LEU A 197 -18.88 -6.88 19.64
N VAL A 198 -17.89 -6.78 18.75
CA VAL A 198 -16.98 -7.88 18.39
C VAL A 198 -15.58 -7.34 18.13
N THR A 199 -14.58 -8.17 18.40
CA THR A 199 -13.16 -7.92 18.13
C THR A 199 -12.52 -9.07 17.36
N ALA A 200 -11.56 -8.77 16.50
CA ALA A 200 -10.71 -9.78 15.86
C ALA A 200 -9.25 -9.29 15.72
N GLY A 201 -8.33 -10.22 15.55
CA GLY A 201 -6.90 -9.96 15.45
C GLY A 201 -6.08 -10.68 16.51
N GLU A 202 -4.77 -10.39 16.55
CA GLU A 202 -3.87 -10.97 17.55
C GLU A 202 -4.31 -10.57 18.96
N ARG A 203 -4.43 -11.56 19.86
CA ARG A 203 -5.02 -11.36 21.19
C ARG A 203 -4.28 -10.29 22.01
N SER A 204 -2.95 -10.27 21.96
CA SER A 204 -2.10 -9.26 22.61
C SER A 204 -2.48 -7.83 22.18
N ALA A 205 -2.53 -7.61 20.87
CA ALA A 205 -2.84 -6.32 20.28
C ALA A 205 -4.30 -5.90 20.51
N VAL A 206 -5.25 -6.84 20.51
CA VAL A 206 -6.64 -6.57 20.90
C VAL A 206 -6.73 -6.17 22.38
N ASP A 207 -6.02 -6.86 23.28
CA ASP A 207 -6.00 -6.55 24.71
C ASP A 207 -5.37 -5.17 25.00
N ASP A 208 -4.38 -4.73 24.22
CA ASP A 208 -3.83 -3.38 24.28
C ASP A 208 -4.86 -2.33 23.87
N VAL A 209 -5.55 -2.54 22.74
CA VAL A 209 -6.61 -1.63 22.26
C VAL A 209 -7.76 -1.53 23.27
N LEU A 210 -8.19 -2.65 23.84
CA LEU A 210 -9.31 -2.66 24.79
C LEU A 210 -8.96 -2.02 26.14
N ARG A 211 -7.69 -2.08 26.57
CA ARG A 211 -7.23 -1.40 27.80
C ARG A 211 -7.39 0.12 27.71
N ASP A 212 -7.11 0.68 26.54
CA ASP A 212 -7.19 2.11 26.28
C ASP A 212 -8.55 2.56 25.70
N TRP A 213 -9.54 1.66 25.64
CA TRP A 213 -10.76 1.86 24.88
C TRP A 213 -11.53 3.14 25.25
N GLU A 214 -11.61 3.52 26.53
CA GLU A 214 -12.32 4.74 26.94
C GLU A 214 -11.67 6.02 26.38
N ARG A 215 -10.35 6.02 26.20
CA ARG A 215 -9.63 7.12 25.54
C ARG A 215 -9.91 7.09 24.04
N ILE A 216 -9.84 5.91 23.44
CA ILE A 216 -10.07 5.68 22.00
C ILE A 216 -11.50 6.05 21.61
N ALA A 217 -12.52 5.60 22.35
CA ALA A 217 -13.93 5.89 22.10
C ALA A 217 -14.24 7.40 22.15
N ARG A 218 -13.59 8.14 23.07
CA ARG A 218 -13.71 9.62 23.14
C ARG A 218 -13.05 10.30 21.95
N GLN A 219 -11.94 9.77 21.45
CA GLN A 219 -11.23 10.29 20.28
C GLN A 219 -11.86 9.85 18.95
N ALA A 220 -12.57 8.72 18.92
CA ALA A 220 -13.27 8.19 17.74
C ALA A 220 -14.47 9.04 17.28
N GLY A 221 -14.82 10.08 18.04
CA GLY A 221 -15.72 11.17 17.62
C GLY A 221 -15.03 12.35 16.92
N GLY A 222 -13.69 12.42 16.96
CA GLY A 222 -12.86 13.47 16.36
C GLY A 222 -12.30 13.10 14.97
N SER A 223 -11.74 14.12 14.30
CA SER A 223 -11.12 14.03 12.96
C SER A 223 -9.98 13.00 12.90
N GLU A 224 -9.77 12.42 11.71
CA GLU A 224 -8.71 11.47 11.35
C GLU A 224 -7.34 11.88 11.95
N GLY A 225 -6.92 11.19 13.01
CA GLY A 225 -5.62 11.35 13.66
C GLY A 225 -5.33 10.12 14.52
N ASP A 226 -4.07 9.68 14.54
CA ASP A 226 -3.51 8.55 15.31
C ASP A 226 -3.66 7.11 14.75
N GLY A 227 -3.55 6.87 13.44
CA GLY A 227 -3.30 5.48 12.96
C GLY A 227 -4.49 4.51 13.08
N TRP A 228 -5.70 5.04 13.20
CA TRP A 228 -6.96 4.29 13.13
C TRP A 228 -7.63 4.55 11.79
N VAL A 229 -8.17 3.51 11.17
CA VAL A 229 -9.04 3.65 10.01
C VAL A 229 -10.46 3.25 10.41
N ARG A 230 -11.43 4.07 10.03
CA ARG A 230 -12.84 3.88 10.38
C ARG A 230 -13.69 3.66 9.14
N ALA A 231 -14.71 2.84 9.28
CA ALA A 231 -15.81 2.74 8.34
C ALA A 231 -17.14 2.70 9.07
N GLU A 232 -18.15 3.34 8.50
CA GLU A 232 -19.49 3.43 9.07
C GLU A 232 -20.31 2.19 8.71
N LEU A 233 -20.97 1.61 9.70
CA LEU A 233 -21.89 0.49 9.49
C LEU A 233 -23.32 1.04 9.44
N GLY A 234 -23.90 1.05 8.23
CA GLY A 234 -25.23 1.55 7.99
C GLY A 234 -25.89 0.85 6.80
N GLY A 235 -27.22 0.80 6.80
CA GLY A 235 -28.02 0.22 5.73
C GLY A 235 -29.42 0.82 5.72
N ARG A 236 -29.99 1.02 4.52
CA ARG A 236 -31.33 1.64 4.33
C ARG A 236 -31.50 3.02 4.99
N GLY A 237 -30.43 3.82 5.02
CA GLY A 237 -30.46 5.19 5.56
C GLY A 237 -30.23 5.30 7.08
N GLU A 238 -30.10 4.17 7.79
CA GLU A 238 -29.86 4.16 9.23
C GLU A 238 -28.44 3.66 9.54
N ARG A 239 -27.73 4.42 10.38
CA ARG A 239 -26.42 4.04 10.94
C ARG A 239 -26.66 3.29 12.24
N TRP A 240 -25.95 2.20 12.45
CA TRP A 240 -26.13 1.37 13.65
C TRP A 240 -24.81 0.96 14.30
N GLY A 241 -23.66 1.21 13.65
CA GLY A 241 -22.37 0.92 14.25
C GLY A 241 -21.19 1.48 13.46
N ARG A 242 -19.98 1.13 13.91
CA ARG A 242 -18.72 1.45 13.23
C ARG A 242 -17.74 0.30 13.30
N LEU A 243 -16.94 0.17 12.25
CA LEU A 243 -15.75 -0.66 12.20
C LEU A 243 -14.50 0.21 12.42
N LEU A 244 -13.56 -0.26 13.23
CA LEU A 244 -12.26 0.34 13.43
C LEU A 244 -11.14 -0.66 13.13
N LEU A 245 -10.20 -0.26 12.29
CA LEU A 245 -8.90 -0.90 12.09
C LEU A 245 -7.88 -0.13 12.95
N CYS A 246 -7.32 -0.78 13.96
CA CYS A 246 -6.55 -0.13 15.01
C CYS A 246 -5.05 -0.30 14.77
N GLY A 247 -4.31 0.78 14.49
CA GLY A 247 -2.86 0.69 14.24
C GLY A 247 -2.50 0.17 12.84
N TYR A 248 -3.32 0.50 11.84
CA TYR A 248 -3.04 0.12 10.45
C TYR A 248 -1.73 0.78 9.97
N ARG A 249 -0.76 -0.03 9.54
CA ARG A 249 0.59 0.42 9.16
C ARG A 249 0.77 0.74 7.67
N GLY A 250 -0.26 0.49 6.86
CA GLY A 250 -0.22 0.76 5.43
C GLY A 250 -0.58 2.20 5.07
N ASP A 251 -0.69 2.46 3.77
CA ASP A 251 -1.17 3.73 3.23
C ASP A 251 -2.64 4.00 3.63
N ALA A 252 -2.94 5.26 4.00
CA ALA A 252 -4.27 5.66 4.46
C ALA A 252 -5.38 5.41 3.42
N ALA A 253 -5.10 5.56 2.12
CA ALA A 253 -6.10 5.29 1.08
C ALA A 253 -6.43 3.79 0.99
N THR A 254 -5.43 2.93 1.07
CA THR A 254 -5.57 1.47 1.10
C THR A 254 -6.31 1.02 2.36
N GLY A 255 -5.97 1.61 3.51
CA GLY A 255 -6.67 1.36 4.76
C GLY A 255 -8.16 1.68 4.68
N ARG A 256 -8.53 2.85 4.15
CA ARG A 256 -9.94 3.25 3.96
C ARG A 256 -10.67 2.28 3.06
N LEU A 257 -10.05 1.89 1.96
CA LEU A 257 -10.63 0.95 1.01
C LEU A 257 -10.90 -0.42 1.65
N LEU A 258 -9.98 -0.92 2.49
CA LEU A 258 -10.18 -2.15 3.28
C LEU A 258 -11.32 -2.01 4.28
N ALA A 259 -11.37 -0.89 5.00
CA ALA A 259 -12.42 -0.63 5.99
C ALA A 259 -13.81 -0.55 5.33
N ASP A 260 -13.92 0.07 4.17
CA ASP A 260 -15.17 0.16 3.40
C ASP A 260 -15.65 -1.21 2.92
N ARG A 261 -14.76 -2.05 2.36
CA ARG A 261 -15.11 -3.43 1.95
C ARG A 261 -15.54 -4.28 3.15
N ALA A 262 -14.86 -4.13 4.27
CA ALA A 262 -15.23 -4.81 5.50
C ALA A 262 -16.60 -4.35 6.02
N ALA A 263 -16.88 -3.04 5.98
CA ALA A 263 -18.18 -2.49 6.37
C ALA A 263 -19.31 -3.00 5.47
N GLU A 264 -19.12 -3.01 4.16
CA GLU A 264 -20.09 -3.58 3.20
C GLU A 264 -20.38 -5.05 3.51
N ALA A 265 -19.34 -5.86 3.73
CA ALA A 265 -19.50 -7.27 4.08
C ALA A 265 -20.26 -7.47 5.40
N LEU A 266 -19.96 -6.67 6.42
CA LEU A 266 -20.64 -6.72 7.72
C LEU A 266 -22.11 -6.32 7.61
N VAL A 267 -22.42 -5.29 6.82
CA VAL A 267 -23.80 -4.88 6.53
C VAL A 267 -24.55 -6.00 5.81
N LEU A 268 -23.94 -6.60 4.79
CA LEU A 268 -24.54 -7.73 4.06
C LEU A 268 -24.78 -8.95 4.95
N HIS A 269 -23.78 -9.33 5.77
CA HIS A 269 -23.90 -10.41 6.73
C HIS A 269 -25.09 -10.20 7.69
N ARG A 270 -25.23 -8.98 8.21
CA ARG A 270 -26.37 -8.61 9.08
C ARG A 270 -27.72 -8.66 8.36
N MET A 271 -27.78 -8.18 7.11
CA MET A 271 -29.01 -8.20 6.32
C MET A 271 -29.49 -9.62 6.02
N LEU A 272 -28.56 -10.54 5.77
CA LEU A 272 -28.86 -11.94 5.48
C LEU A 272 -29.09 -12.79 6.74
N GLY A 273 -28.49 -12.42 7.87
CA GLY A 273 -28.56 -13.14 9.15
C GLY A 273 -29.87 -13.01 9.93
N GLY A 274 -30.89 -12.33 9.39
CA GLY A 274 -32.20 -12.13 10.04
C GLY A 274 -32.26 -10.86 10.90
N GLY A 275 -33.27 -10.03 10.65
CA GLY A 275 -33.38 -8.61 11.05
C GLY A 275 -33.58 -8.28 12.53
N SER A 276 -32.97 -9.00 13.47
CA SER A 276 -32.97 -8.55 14.87
C SER A 276 -31.77 -7.61 15.12
N THR A 277 -32.06 -6.34 15.39
CA THR A 277 -31.06 -5.37 15.87
C THR A 277 -30.37 -5.82 17.16
N ALA A 278 -31.04 -6.66 17.95
CA ALA A 278 -30.52 -7.25 19.18
C ALA A 278 -29.47 -8.35 18.95
N SER A 279 -29.39 -8.95 17.76
CA SER A 279 -28.57 -10.14 17.48
C SER A 279 -27.09 -9.98 17.88
N TRP A 280 -26.44 -8.86 17.55
CA TRP A 280 -25.00 -8.70 17.80
C TRP A 280 -24.68 -8.23 19.22
N GLU A 281 -25.52 -7.36 19.80
CA GLU A 281 -25.38 -6.95 21.19
C GLU A 281 -25.66 -8.12 22.13
N GLU A 282 -26.69 -8.91 21.84
CA GLU A 282 -27.06 -10.09 22.59
C GLU A 282 -26.03 -11.22 22.41
N GLN A 283 -25.49 -11.42 21.19
CA GLN A 283 -24.37 -12.36 20.97
C GLN A 283 -23.10 -11.93 21.70
N SER A 284 -22.78 -10.63 21.71
CA SER A 284 -21.64 -10.08 22.44
C SER A 284 -21.80 -10.28 23.95
N ALA A 285 -22.95 -9.91 24.50
CA ALA A 285 -23.28 -10.11 25.91
C ALA A 285 -23.22 -11.60 26.29
N ARG A 286 -23.81 -12.48 25.47
CA ARG A 286 -23.79 -13.92 25.70
C ARG A 286 -22.38 -14.51 25.62
N GLY A 287 -21.55 -14.04 24.70
CA GLY A 287 -20.14 -14.44 24.59
C GLY A 287 -19.35 -14.05 25.84
N LEU A 288 -19.48 -12.80 26.30
CA LEU A 288 -18.83 -12.33 27.53
C LEU A 288 -19.29 -13.11 28.76
N LEU A 289 -20.59 -13.39 28.88
CA LEU A 289 -21.15 -14.20 29.96
C LEU A 289 -20.63 -15.65 29.91
N THR A 290 -20.45 -16.21 28.71
CA THR A 290 -19.91 -17.58 28.54
C THR A 290 -18.43 -17.63 28.92
N ASP A 291 -17.64 -16.62 28.55
CA ASP A 291 -16.23 -16.51 28.95
C ASP A 291 -16.11 -16.35 30.48
N LEU A 292 -16.99 -15.55 31.09
CA LEU A 292 -17.07 -15.38 32.55
C LEU A 292 -17.46 -16.69 33.27
N ALA A 293 -18.48 -17.39 32.76
CA ALA A 293 -18.98 -18.62 33.36
C ALA A 293 -18.03 -19.81 33.17
N SER A 294 -17.29 -19.86 32.06
CA SER A 294 -16.35 -20.96 31.78
C SER A 294 -15.04 -20.84 32.54
N GLY A 295 -14.68 -19.66 33.06
CA GLY A 295 -13.41 -19.43 33.75
C GLY A 295 -12.16 -19.61 32.88
N THR A 296 -12.33 -19.79 31.56
CA THR A 296 -11.24 -20.09 30.62
C THR A 296 -10.33 -18.89 30.36
N VAL A 297 -10.83 -17.68 30.59
CA VAL A 297 -10.11 -16.43 30.38
C VAL A 297 -9.81 -15.76 31.73
N PRO A 298 -8.54 -15.38 32.02
CA PRO A 298 -8.19 -14.67 33.24
C PRO A 298 -9.00 -13.39 33.45
N ALA A 299 -9.44 -13.11 34.68
CA ALA A 299 -10.25 -11.93 35.02
C ALA A 299 -9.62 -10.59 34.58
N ARG A 300 -8.29 -10.48 34.60
CA ARG A 300 -7.55 -9.29 34.11
C ARG A 300 -7.79 -8.98 32.62
N GLN A 301 -8.14 -9.98 31.82
CA GLN A 301 -8.45 -9.86 30.39
C GLN A 301 -9.96 -9.64 30.16
N LEU A 302 -10.80 -10.05 31.10
CA LEU A 302 -12.26 -9.85 31.02
C LEU A 302 -12.69 -8.44 31.43
N LEU A 303 -11.96 -7.80 32.36
CA LEU A 303 -12.29 -6.45 32.82
C LEU A 303 -12.26 -5.37 31.72
N PRO A 304 -11.23 -5.29 30.85
CA PRO A 304 -11.24 -4.36 29.72
C PRO A 304 -12.39 -4.63 28.73
N ARG A 305 -12.67 -5.90 28.44
CA ARG A 305 -13.80 -6.31 27.59
C ARG A 305 -15.15 -5.89 28.17
N ALA A 306 -15.37 -6.12 29.46
CA ALA A 306 -16.58 -5.72 30.16
C ALA A 306 -16.76 -4.18 30.17
N ARG A 307 -15.69 -3.41 30.41
CA ARG A 307 -15.71 -1.94 30.26
C ARG A 307 -16.10 -1.52 28.86
N ALA A 308 -15.43 -2.09 27.86
CA ALA A 308 -15.63 -1.75 26.47
C ALA A 308 -17.05 -2.11 25.97
N ALA A 309 -17.67 -3.14 26.55
CA ALA A 309 -19.08 -3.48 26.33
C ALA A 309 -20.07 -2.54 27.06
N GLY A 310 -19.59 -1.61 27.88
CA GLY A 310 -20.40 -0.65 28.64
C GLY A 310 -20.92 -1.18 29.98
N LEU A 311 -20.37 -2.29 30.49
CA LEU A 311 -20.73 -2.80 31.80
C LEU A 311 -20.04 -2.02 32.92
N PRO A 312 -20.74 -1.69 34.02
CA PRO A 312 -20.14 -1.01 35.16
C PRO A 312 -19.17 -1.94 35.88
N VAL A 313 -17.87 -1.77 35.69
CA VAL A 313 -16.84 -2.54 36.41
C VAL A 313 -16.19 -1.77 37.57
N GLY A 314 -16.42 -0.46 37.66
CA GLY A 314 -15.84 0.39 38.69
C GLY A 314 -16.38 0.00 40.07
N ARG A 315 -15.48 -0.27 41.03
CA ARG A 315 -15.82 -0.67 42.42
C ARG A 315 -16.66 -1.96 42.51
N ARG A 316 -16.52 -2.89 41.55
CA ARG A 316 -17.22 -4.18 41.56
C ARG A 316 -16.23 -5.34 41.50
N THR A 317 -16.51 -6.39 42.27
CA THR A 317 -15.78 -7.65 42.25
C THR A 317 -16.57 -8.64 41.40
N PHE A 318 -15.98 -9.12 40.31
CA PHE A 318 -16.57 -10.19 39.50
C PHE A 318 -16.15 -11.53 40.12
N VAL A 319 -17.13 -12.33 40.53
CA VAL A 319 -16.93 -13.65 41.13
C VAL A 319 -17.40 -14.69 40.10
N PRO A 320 -16.59 -15.71 39.75
CA PRO A 320 -17.07 -16.84 38.95
C PRO A 320 -18.20 -17.54 39.72
N LEU A 321 -19.31 -17.84 39.04
CA LEU A 321 -20.37 -18.69 39.60
C LEU A 321 -19.94 -20.16 39.53
#